data_AF-A0A2D9LT54-F1
#
_entry.id   AF-A0A2D9LT54-F1
#
_cell.length_a   1.000
_cell.length_b   1.000
_cell.length_c   1.000
_cell.angle_alpha   90.00
_cell.angle_beta   90.00
_cell.angle_gamma   90.00
#
_symmetry.space_group_name_H-M   'P 1'
#
loop_
_entity.id
_entity.type
_entity.pdbx_description
1 polymer ?
#
loop_
_entity_poly.entity_id
_entity_poly.type
_entity_poly.pdbx_seq_one_letter_code
_entity_poly.pdbx_strand_id
1 'polypeptide(L)'
;MPALPAPGPMKRFTNSPNYRWWVYFAVAIGMFLTVMDQSGVNIALPEISEHFGADLPTVQWLSLGYVLATSAAIMPMGRLSDMVGRKRVYVTGTAIFILFAVLGGMSQSLSLLITAKVLQGIASSAIQANGMAVITEVFPERDRGKAMGMYMAIIGSGAITGPIVGGVLVGSFGWRSVFFAGVPVGITGIIATMLVLKGRSV
;
A
#
# COMPACT_ATOMS: atom_id res chain seq x y z
N MET A 1 3.18 38.15 -29.63
CA MET A 1 2.67 37.50 -28.40
C MET A 1 3.59 36.32 -28.08
N PRO A 2 4.23 36.26 -26.91
CA PRO A 2 5.00 35.07 -26.53
C PRO A 2 4.04 33.89 -26.32
N ALA A 3 4.36 32.72 -26.87
CA ALA A 3 3.61 31.50 -26.63
C ALA A 3 3.65 31.17 -25.12
N LEU A 4 2.48 30.99 -24.50
CA LEU A 4 2.39 30.58 -23.10
C LEU A 4 3.14 29.24 -22.92
N PRO A 5 3.99 29.10 -21.88
CA PRO A 5 4.71 27.86 -21.64
C PRO A 5 3.72 26.72 -21.43
N ALA A 6 4.01 25.56 -22.04
CA ALA A 6 3.16 24.38 -21.96
C ALA A 6 2.86 24.07 -20.48
N PRO A 7 1.59 23.80 -20.12
CA PRO A 7 1.25 23.48 -18.75
C PRO A 7 2.04 22.25 -18.30
N GLY A 8 2.76 22.38 -17.18
CA GLY A 8 3.56 21.29 -16.61
C GLY A 8 2.75 20.01 -16.41
N PRO A 9 3.39 18.84 -16.30
CA PRO A 9 2.73 17.52 -16.33
C PRO A 9 1.54 17.40 -15.37
N MET A 10 1.63 18.06 -14.20
CA MET A 10 0.59 18.11 -13.17
C MET A 10 -0.70 18.84 -13.62
N LYS A 11 -0.60 19.89 -14.42
CA LYS A 11 -1.76 20.64 -14.95
C LYS A 11 -2.49 19.86 -16.05
N ARG A 12 -1.81 18.93 -16.74
CA ARG A 12 -2.35 18.14 -17.85
C ARG A 12 -3.36 17.09 -17.38
N PHE A 13 -3.13 16.46 -16.23
CA PHE A 13 -4.06 15.46 -15.67
C PHE A 13 -5.29 16.08 -15.05
N THR A 14 -5.16 17.23 -14.38
CA THR A 14 -6.24 17.80 -13.56
C THR A 14 -7.34 18.50 -14.34
N ASN A 15 -7.09 18.84 -15.61
CA ASN A 15 -8.09 19.39 -16.53
C ASN A 15 -8.64 18.33 -17.49
N SER A 16 -8.26 17.05 -17.32
CA SER A 16 -8.75 15.97 -18.15
C SER A 16 -10.13 15.49 -17.67
N PRO A 17 -11.09 15.21 -18.58
CA PRO A 17 -12.35 14.56 -18.23
C PRO A 17 -12.16 13.18 -17.56
N ASN A 18 -10.96 12.60 -17.67
CA ASN A 18 -10.59 11.30 -17.09
C ASN A 18 -9.83 11.41 -15.76
N TYR A 19 -9.73 12.59 -15.15
CA TYR A 19 -8.97 12.80 -13.90
C TYR A 19 -9.34 11.79 -12.79
N ARG A 20 -10.62 11.48 -12.63
CA ARG A 20 -11.12 10.48 -11.67
C ARG A 20 -10.52 9.08 -11.85
N TRP A 21 -10.31 8.67 -13.09
CA TRP A 21 -9.72 7.37 -13.41
C TRP A 21 -8.23 7.35 -13.09
N TRP A 22 -7.51 8.42 -13.40
CA TRP A 22 -6.11 8.56 -13.01
C TRP A 22 -5.93 8.51 -11.50
N VAL A 23 -6.79 9.21 -10.76
CA VAL A 23 -6.78 9.21 -9.29
C VAL A 23 -7.05 7.81 -8.75
N TYR A 24 -8.06 7.13 -9.31
CA TYR A 24 -8.36 5.73 -8.96
C TYR A 24 -7.14 4.84 -9.16
N PHE A 25 -6.50 4.87 -10.34
CA PHE A 25 -5.33 4.01 -10.61
C PHE A 25 -4.14 4.33 -9.69
N ALA A 26 -3.88 5.60 -9.39
CA ALA A 26 -2.80 5.99 -8.48
C ALA A 26 -3.01 5.40 -7.07
N VAL A 27 -4.24 5.50 -6.56
CA VAL A 27 -4.61 5.01 -5.24
C VAL A 27 -4.73 3.48 -5.20
N ALA A 28 -5.21 2.89 -6.29
CA ALA A 28 -5.37 1.44 -6.48
C ALA A 28 -4.06 0.68 -6.30
N ILE A 29 -2.94 1.24 -6.78
CA ILE A 29 -1.63 0.61 -6.67
C ILE A 29 -1.25 0.40 -5.20
N GLY A 30 -1.47 1.39 -4.33
CA GLY A 30 -1.19 1.22 -2.91
C GLY A 30 -2.14 0.23 -2.22
N MET A 31 -3.43 0.22 -2.58
CA MET A 31 -4.34 -0.80 -2.03
C MET A 31 -3.91 -2.20 -2.45
N PHE A 32 -3.66 -2.39 -3.75
CA PHE A 32 -3.14 -3.63 -4.31
C PHE A 32 -1.86 -4.08 -3.59
N LEU A 33 -0.89 -3.17 -3.41
CA LEU A 33 0.35 -3.42 -2.68
C LEU A 33 0.09 -3.98 -1.27
N THR A 34 -0.76 -3.30 -0.49
CA THR A 34 -1.00 -3.70 0.91
C THR A 34 -1.61 -5.09 1.03
N VAL A 35 -2.52 -5.44 0.10
CA VAL A 35 -3.20 -6.74 0.10
C VAL A 35 -2.29 -7.84 -0.46
N MET A 36 -1.53 -7.54 -1.52
CA MET A 36 -0.56 -8.46 -2.11
C MET A 36 0.55 -8.81 -1.10
N ASP A 37 1.11 -7.82 -0.40
CA ASP A 37 2.13 -8.05 0.64
C ASP A 37 1.59 -8.94 1.76
N GLN A 38 0.43 -8.60 2.31
CA GLN A 38 -0.17 -9.34 3.41
C GLN A 38 -0.43 -10.80 3.04
N SER A 39 -0.98 -11.04 1.86
CA SER A 39 -1.30 -12.39 1.41
C SER A 39 -0.05 -13.18 0.98
N GLY A 40 0.97 -12.53 0.42
CA GLY A 40 2.23 -13.17 0.04
C GLY A 40 3.07 -13.62 1.25
N VAL A 41 3.09 -12.83 2.33
CA VAL A 41 3.84 -13.17 3.55
C VAL A 41 3.31 -14.45 4.22
N ASN A 42 2.00 -14.71 4.12
CA ASN A 42 1.41 -15.94 4.66
C ASN A 42 2.00 -17.21 4.04
N ILE A 43 2.46 -17.15 2.79
CA ILE A 43 3.13 -18.28 2.11
C ILE A 43 4.53 -18.53 2.68
N ALA A 44 5.19 -17.50 3.19
CA ALA A 44 6.54 -17.57 3.73
C ALA A 44 6.59 -18.03 5.20
N LEU A 45 5.46 -18.06 5.92
CA LEU A 45 5.45 -18.36 7.37
C LEU A 45 6.10 -19.70 7.75
N PRO A 46 5.85 -20.82 7.04
CA PRO A 46 6.49 -22.09 7.36
C PRO A 46 8.03 -22.02 7.23
N GLU A 47 8.53 -21.42 6.15
CA GLU A 47 9.98 -21.28 5.92
C GLU A 47 10.62 -20.32 6.95
N ILE A 48 9.91 -19.27 7.36
CA ILE A 48 10.36 -18.36 8.43
C ILE A 48 10.45 -19.11 9.78
N SER A 49 9.47 -19.96 10.08
CA SER A 49 9.46 -20.81 11.28
C SER A 49 10.64 -21.76 11.31
N GLU A 50 10.91 -22.44 10.20
CA GLU A 50 12.09 -23.32 10.06
C GLU A 50 13.41 -22.53 10.18
N HIS A 51 13.51 -21.37 9.52
CA HIS A 51 14.73 -20.55 9.52
C HIS A 51 15.11 -20.05 10.91
N PHE A 52 14.13 -19.64 11.72
CA PHE A 52 14.37 -19.13 13.07
C PHE A 52 14.23 -20.19 14.17
N GLY A 53 13.86 -21.43 13.84
CA GLY A 53 13.58 -22.49 14.81
C GLY A 53 12.47 -22.13 15.79
N ALA A 54 11.49 -21.33 15.36
CA ALA A 54 10.39 -20.83 16.17
C ALA A 54 9.09 -21.58 15.88
N ASP A 55 8.20 -21.70 16.87
CA ASP A 55 6.89 -22.32 16.66
C ASP A 55 5.99 -21.47 15.75
N LEU A 56 5.09 -22.14 15.02
CA LEU A 56 4.16 -21.49 14.09
C LEU A 56 3.29 -20.40 14.76
N PRO A 57 2.71 -20.60 15.96
CA PRO A 57 1.98 -19.54 16.67
C PRO A 57 2.80 -18.27 16.87
N THR A 58 4.08 -18.38 17.25
CA THR A 58 4.98 -17.23 17.39
C THR A 58 5.19 -16.52 16.05
N VAL A 59 5.42 -17.25 14.96
CA VAL A 59 5.62 -16.67 13.63
C VAL A 59 4.33 -16.05 13.07
N GLN A 60 3.15 -16.56 13.42
CA GLN A 60 1.84 -16.02 13.02
C GLN A 60 1.63 -14.56 13.46
N TRP A 61 2.39 -14.06 14.46
CA TRP A 61 2.41 -12.65 14.84
C TRP A 61 2.84 -11.69 13.73
N LEU A 62 3.56 -12.17 12.70
CA LEU A 62 3.78 -11.42 11.46
C LEU A 62 2.46 -10.93 10.85
N SER A 63 1.49 -11.83 10.72
CA SER A 63 0.21 -11.56 10.08
C SER A 63 -0.77 -10.92 11.07
N LEU A 64 -0.84 -11.45 12.30
CA LEU A 64 -1.72 -10.91 13.35
C LEU A 64 -1.32 -9.49 13.76
N GLY A 65 -0.04 -9.27 14.03
CA GLY A 65 0.49 -7.97 14.42
C GLY A 65 0.26 -6.91 13.35
N TYR A 66 0.47 -7.26 12.08
CA TYR A 66 0.16 -6.37 10.95
C TYR A 66 -1.33 -5.98 10.91
N VAL A 67 -2.24 -6.96 11.02
CA VAL A 67 -3.70 -6.69 10.97
C VAL A 67 -4.17 -5.90 12.19
N LEU A 68 -3.69 -6.23 13.38
CA LEU A 68 -4.02 -5.50 14.61
C LEU A 68 -3.57 -4.05 14.54
N ALA A 69 -2.32 -3.82 14.16
CA ALA A 69 -1.77 -2.47 14.00
C ALA A 69 -2.51 -1.67 12.93
N THR A 70 -2.80 -2.29 11.79
CA THR A 70 -3.57 -1.68 10.71
C THR A 70 -4.96 -1.26 11.21
N SER A 71 -5.66 -2.17 11.88
CA SER A 71 -7.03 -1.95 12.37
C SER A 71 -7.09 -0.87 13.43
N ALA A 72 -6.13 -0.85 14.36
CA ALA A 72 -6.05 0.16 15.41
C ALA A 72 -5.71 1.56 14.84
N ALA A 73 -4.86 1.62 13.80
CA ALA A 73 -4.36 2.87 13.25
C ALA A 73 -5.24 3.45 12.12
N ILE A 74 -6.20 2.69 11.56
CA ILE A 74 -6.98 3.13 10.39
C ILE A 74 -7.78 4.41 10.65
N MET A 75 -8.46 4.51 11.80
CA MET A 75 -9.21 5.69 12.19
C MET A 75 -8.30 6.88 12.51
N PRO A 76 -7.23 6.74 13.33
CA PRO A 76 -6.24 7.80 13.52
C PRO A 76 -5.63 8.33 12.22
N MET A 77 -5.25 7.45 11.29
CA MET A 77 -4.62 7.87 10.03
C MET A 77 -5.59 8.55 9.07
N GLY A 78 -6.87 8.16 9.08
CA GLY A 78 -7.92 8.89 8.38
C GLY A 78 -8.09 10.31 8.92
N ARG A 79 -8.13 10.48 10.25
CA ARG A 79 -8.19 11.82 10.86
C ARG A 79 -6.94 12.65 10.57
N LEU A 80 -5.76 12.04 10.68
CA LEU A 80 -4.49 12.71 10.38
C LEU A 80 -4.51 13.24 8.94
N SER A 81 -5.02 12.46 7.99
CA SER A 81 -5.04 12.87 6.60
C SER A 81 -6.05 13.96 6.27
N ASP A 82 -7.15 14.03 7.01
CA ASP A 82 -8.07 15.16 6.93
C ASP A 82 -7.42 16.46 7.44
N MET A 83 -6.51 16.37 8.42
CA MET A 83 -5.79 17.53 9.00
C MET A 83 -4.59 18.01 8.18
N VAL A 84 -3.65 17.11 7.82
CA VAL A 84 -2.40 17.46 7.12
C VAL A 84 -2.46 17.26 5.60
N GLY A 85 -3.55 16.67 5.10
CA GLY A 85 -3.81 16.46 3.68
C GLY A 85 -3.55 15.03 3.19
N ARG A 86 -4.52 14.48 2.47
CA ARG A 86 -4.53 13.10 1.96
C ARG A 86 -3.29 12.70 1.17
N LYS A 87 -2.83 13.54 0.23
CA LYS A 87 -1.64 13.26 -0.59
C LYS A 87 -0.40 13.03 0.26
N ARG A 88 -0.16 13.89 1.27
CA ARG A 88 1.02 13.82 2.13
C ARG A 88 0.98 12.54 2.96
N VAL A 89 -0.15 12.26 3.62
CA VAL A 89 -0.29 11.06 4.46
C VAL A 89 -0.20 9.78 3.65
N TYR A 90 -0.80 9.73 2.45
CA TYR A 90 -0.70 8.56 1.58
C TYR A 90 0.75 8.31 1.14
N VAL A 91 1.44 9.32 0.59
CA VAL A 91 2.82 9.16 0.10
C VAL A 91 3.78 8.81 1.22
N THR A 92 3.69 9.51 2.37
CA THR A 92 4.53 9.21 3.54
C THR A 92 4.23 7.82 4.09
N GLY A 93 2.96 7.44 4.17
CA GLY A 93 2.54 6.10 4.57
C GLY A 93 3.11 5.02 3.65
N THR A 94 3.05 5.20 2.33
CA THR A 94 3.65 4.27 1.36
C THR A 94 5.18 4.22 1.50
N ALA A 95 5.85 5.34 1.72
CA ALA A 95 7.30 5.35 1.92
C ALA A 95 7.72 4.60 3.19
N ILE A 96 7.00 4.81 4.29
CA ILE A 96 7.21 4.09 5.55
C ILE A 96 6.90 2.60 5.39
N PHE A 97 5.86 2.25 4.62
CA PHE A 97 5.51 0.87 4.31
C PHE A 97 6.67 0.15 3.60
N ILE A 98 7.26 0.79 2.58
CA ILE A 98 8.42 0.26 1.84
C ILE A 98 9.62 0.12 2.76
N LEU A 99 9.90 1.13 3.59
CA LEU A 99 11.00 1.10 4.55
C LEU A 99 10.91 -0.12 5.46
N PHE A 100 9.75 -0.37 6.07
CA PHE A 100 9.56 -1.53 6.93
C PHE A 100 9.50 -2.86 6.16
N ALA A 101 9.13 -2.84 4.88
CA ALA A 101 9.25 -4.01 4.00
C ALA A 101 10.74 -4.41 3.87
N VAL A 102 11.58 -3.44 3.51
CA VAL A 102 13.02 -3.63 3.38
C VAL A 102 13.64 -4.09 4.70
N LEU A 103 13.28 -3.46 5.82
CA LEU A 103 13.75 -3.87 7.15
C LEU A 103 13.32 -5.30 7.50
N GLY A 104 12.11 -5.71 7.13
CA GLY A 104 11.65 -7.10 7.28
C GLY A 104 12.48 -8.08 6.45
N GLY A 105 12.72 -7.77 5.18
CA GLY A 105 13.55 -8.61 4.29
C GLY A 105 15.01 -8.70 4.73
N MET A 106 15.54 -7.66 5.38
CA MET A 106 16.91 -7.63 5.94
C MET A 106 17.00 -8.15 7.38
N SER A 107 15.89 -8.62 7.97
CA SER A 107 15.86 -9.02 9.37
C SER A 107 16.75 -10.24 9.65
N GLN A 108 17.43 -10.17 10.80
CA GLN A 108 18.32 -11.21 11.33
C GLN A 108 17.72 -11.91 12.56
N SER A 109 16.59 -11.44 13.07
CA SER A 109 15.88 -12.05 14.19
C SER A 109 14.37 -11.98 14.00
N LEU A 110 13.66 -12.96 14.54
CA LEU A 110 12.21 -13.03 14.47
C LEU A 110 11.53 -11.84 15.16
N SER A 111 12.06 -11.38 16.30
CA SER A 111 11.52 -10.22 17.01
C SER A 111 11.60 -8.95 16.15
N LEU A 112 12.73 -8.69 15.51
CA LEU A 112 12.89 -7.55 14.62
C LEU A 112 11.93 -7.64 13.43
N LEU A 113 11.76 -8.84 12.88
CA LEU A 113 10.85 -9.10 11.78
C LEU A 113 9.39 -8.84 12.15
N ILE A 114 8.93 -9.31 13.31
CA ILE A 114 7.59 -9.04 13.84
C ILE A 114 7.40 -7.54 14.08
N THR A 115 8.36 -6.87 14.74
CA THR A 115 8.28 -5.43 14.97
C THR A 115 8.19 -4.64 13.67
N ALA A 116 9.00 -5.00 12.66
CA ALA A 116 8.93 -4.39 11.34
C ALA A 116 7.53 -4.57 10.72
N LYS A 117 6.92 -5.76 10.80
CA LYS A 117 5.55 -5.99 10.30
C LYS A 117 4.48 -5.22 11.05
N VAL A 118 4.58 -5.10 12.37
CA VAL A 118 3.65 -4.28 13.17
C VAL A 118 3.72 -2.82 12.72
N LEU A 119 4.92 -2.26 12.59
CA LEU A 119 5.11 -0.88 12.12
C LEU A 119 4.69 -0.70 10.66
N GLN A 120 4.89 -1.71 9.82
CA GLN A 120 4.38 -1.74 8.45
C GLN A 120 2.85 -1.74 8.41
N GLY A 121 2.17 -2.39 9.35
CA GLY A 121 0.71 -2.34 9.50
C GLY A 121 0.20 -0.93 9.81
N ILE A 122 0.89 -0.20 10.68
CA ILE A 122 0.58 1.22 10.93
C ILE A 122 0.68 2.03 9.63
N ALA A 123 1.75 1.81 8.85
CA ALA A 123 1.94 2.47 7.56
C ALA A 123 0.86 2.09 6.52
N SER A 124 0.46 0.82 6.50
CA SER A 124 -0.63 0.29 5.65
C SER A 124 -1.96 0.98 5.94
N SER A 125 -2.26 1.26 7.21
CA SER A 125 -3.49 1.95 7.59
C SER A 125 -3.62 3.35 6.96
N ALA A 126 -2.50 4.06 6.79
CA ALA A 126 -2.46 5.35 6.10
C ALA A 126 -2.79 5.22 4.61
N ILE A 127 -2.40 4.12 3.97
CA ILE A 127 -2.71 3.84 2.56
C ILE A 127 -4.20 3.51 2.42
N GLN A 128 -4.69 2.59 3.26
CA GLN A 128 -6.06 2.07 3.16
C GLN A 128 -7.12 3.11 3.53
N ALA A 129 -6.92 3.87 4.62
CA ALA A 129 -7.84 4.91 5.05
C ALA A 129 -7.99 6.02 4.00
N ASN A 130 -6.86 6.44 3.41
CA ASN A 130 -6.87 7.48 2.39
C ASN A 130 -7.36 6.99 1.04
N GLY A 131 -7.13 5.73 0.70
CA GLY A 131 -7.45 5.25 -0.61
C GLY A 131 -8.94 5.27 -0.90
N MET A 132 -9.74 4.72 0.02
CA MET A 132 -11.19 4.75 -0.10
C MET A 132 -11.75 6.18 -0.06
N ALA A 133 -11.22 7.04 0.81
CA ALA A 133 -11.68 8.42 0.95
C ALA A 133 -11.43 9.25 -0.32
N VAL A 134 -10.24 9.12 -0.94
CA VAL A 134 -9.93 9.80 -2.20
C VAL A 134 -10.87 9.35 -3.33
N ILE A 135 -11.19 8.05 -3.39
CA ILE A 135 -12.11 7.52 -4.40
C ILE A 135 -13.52 8.08 -4.22
N THR A 136 -14.04 8.11 -3.00
CA THR A 136 -15.40 8.63 -2.73
C THR A 136 -15.53 10.14 -2.89
N GLU A 137 -14.44 10.88 -2.76
CA GLU A 137 -14.36 12.33 -3.02
C GLU A 137 -14.36 12.68 -4.51
N VAL A 138 -13.67 11.90 -5.34
CA VAL A 138 -13.46 12.23 -6.76
C VAL A 138 -14.56 11.67 -7.67
N PHE A 139 -15.26 10.61 -7.25
CA PHE A 139 -16.39 10.06 -7.99
C PHE A 139 -17.73 10.69 -7.57
N PRO A 140 -18.59 11.08 -8.53
CA PRO A 140 -19.90 11.63 -8.23
C PRO A 140 -20.80 10.58 -7.56
N GLU A 141 -21.80 11.01 -6.79
CA GLU A 141 -22.60 10.13 -5.94
C GLU A 141 -23.22 8.95 -6.68
N ARG A 142 -23.73 9.18 -7.90
CA ARG A 142 -24.29 8.14 -8.79
C ARG A 142 -23.28 7.04 -9.17
N ASP A 143 -21.99 7.36 -9.21
CA ASP A 143 -20.93 6.45 -9.63
C ASP A 143 -20.17 5.85 -8.44
N ARG A 144 -20.46 6.26 -7.19
CA ARG A 144 -19.77 5.78 -5.99
C ARG A 144 -19.88 4.28 -5.83
N GLY A 145 -21.07 3.69 -6.03
CA GLY A 145 -21.26 2.23 -5.96
C GLY A 145 -20.35 1.47 -6.93
N LYS A 146 -20.23 1.96 -8.18
CA LYS A 146 -19.31 1.39 -9.18
C LYS A 146 -17.85 1.53 -8.74
N ALA A 147 -17.46 2.70 -8.23
CA ALA A 147 -16.11 2.94 -7.76
C ALA A 147 -15.73 2.03 -6.57
N MET A 148 -16.66 1.81 -5.63
CA MET A 148 -16.47 0.88 -4.52
C MET A 148 -16.36 -0.57 -5.00
N GLY A 149 -17.18 -0.99 -5.96
CA GLY A 149 -17.06 -2.32 -6.56
C GLY A 149 -15.70 -2.54 -7.25
N MET A 150 -15.22 -1.53 -7.97
CA MET A 150 -13.88 -1.55 -8.57
C MET A 150 -12.76 -1.53 -7.53
N TYR A 151 -12.96 -0.86 -6.39
CA TYR A 151 -12.02 -0.92 -5.26
C TYR A 151 -11.93 -2.33 -4.68
N MET A 152 -13.07 -3.00 -4.48
CA MET A 152 -13.12 -4.39 -4.02
C MET A 152 -12.48 -5.36 -5.03
N ALA A 153 -12.63 -5.10 -6.33
CA ALA A 153 -11.95 -5.87 -7.37
C ALA A 153 -10.41 -5.79 -7.25
N ILE A 154 -9.87 -4.61 -6.91
CA ILE A 154 -8.43 -4.47 -6.63
C ILE A 154 -8.02 -5.32 -5.44
N ILE A 155 -8.80 -5.29 -4.35
CA ILE A 155 -8.53 -6.10 -3.16
C ILE A 155 -8.50 -7.58 -3.53
N GLY A 156 -9.51 -8.07 -4.26
CA GLY A 156 -9.55 -9.44 -4.74
C GLY A 156 -8.35 -9.80 -5.62
N SER A 157 -7.97 -8.91 -6.55
CA SER A 157 -6.81 -9.13 -7.42
C SER A 157 -5.49 -9.19 -6.64
N GLY A 158 -5.31 -8.33 -5.64
CA GLY A 158 -4.15 -8.36 -4.76
C GLY A 158 -4.09 -9.64 -3.93
N ALA A 159 -5.24 -10.09 -3.41
CA ALA A 159 -5.33 -11.30 -2.60
C ALA A 159 -5.01 -12.58 -3.39
N ILE A 160 -5.30 -12.61 -4.69
CA ILE A 160 -4.92 -13.73 -5.57
C ILE A 160 -3.46 -13.60 -6.00
N THR A 161 -2.99 -12.38 -6.29
CA THR A 161 -1.63 -12.16 -6.77
C THR A 161 -0.58 -12.44 -5.70
N GLY A 162 -0.87 -12.12 -4.43
CA GLY A 162 0.06 -12.33 -3.33
C GLY A 162 0.56 -13.77 -3.18
N PRO A 163 -0.32 -14.79 -3.09
CA PRO A 163 0.10 -16.18 -3.04
C PRO A 163 0.86 -16.67 -4.27
N ILE A 164 0.48 -16.21 -5.47
CA ILE A 164 1.14 -16.59 -6.73
C ILE A 164 2.57 -16.05 -6.76
N VAL A 165 2.72 -14.74 -6.52
CA VAL A 165 4.02 -14.07 -6.49
C VAL A 165 4.86 -14.60 -5.32
N GLY A 166 4.24 -14.75 -4.14
CA GLY A 166 4.85 -15.30 -2.94
C GLY A 166 5.40 -16.70 -3.18
N GLY A 167 4.60 -17.63 -3.72
CA GLY A 167 5.03 -19.00 -3.97
C GLY A 167 6.23 -19.09 -4.93
N VAL A 168 6.22 -18.33 -6.03
CA VAL A 168 7.34 -18.28 -6.99
C VAL A 168 8.59 -17.70 -6.33
N LEU A 169 8.44 -16.61 -5.59
CA LEU A 169 9.56 -15.91 -4.96
C LEU A 169 10.18 -16.71 -3.81
N VAL A 170 9.35 -17.25 -2.92
CA VAL A 170 9.77 -18.13 -1.82
C VAL A 170 10.49 -19.35 -2.39
N GLY A 171 9.90 -20.02 -3.38
CA GLY A 171 10.49 -21.22 -3.99
C GLY A 171 11.81 -20.99 -4.74
N SER A 172 12.06 -19.78 -5.25
CA SER A 172 13.26 -19.50 -6.08
C SER A 172 14.35 -18.71 -5.33
N PHE A 173 13.96 -17.83 -4.41
CA PHE A 173 14.84 -16.85 -3.76
C PHE A 173 14.73 -16.86 -2.22
N GLY A 174 13.94 -17.79 -1.67
CA GLY A 174 13.70 -17.92 -0.23
C GLY A 174 12.75 -16.88 0.34
N TRP A 175 12.36 -17.04 1.60
CA TRP A 175 11.32 -16.26 2.27
C TRP A 175 11.55 -14.73 2.26
N ARG A 176 12.80 -14.26 2.29
CA ARG A 176 13.12 -12.82 2.35
C ARG A 176 12.62 -12.06 1.12
N SER A 177 12.53 -12.74 -0.02
CA SER A 177 12.13 -12.15 -1.29
C SER A 177 10.71 -11.56 -1.28
N VAL A 178 9.77 -12.13 -0.50
CA VAL A 178 8.38 -11.62 -0.46
C VAL A 178 8.28 -10.20 0.11
N PHE A 179 9.21 -9.83 1.00
CA PHE A 179 9.28 -8.50 1.58
C PHE A 179 9.79 -7.46 0.58
N PHE A 180 10.63 -7.88 -0.38
CA PHE A 180 11.15 -7.00 -1.42
C PHE A 180 10.19 -6.87 -2.62
N ALA A 181 9.29 -7.84 -2.82
CA ALA A 181 8.34 -7.87 -3.93
C ALA A 181 7.44 -6.62 -3.98
N GLY A 182 7.04 -6.11 -2.82
CA GLY A 182 6.19 -4.92 -2.71
C GLY A 182 6.91 -3.60 -2.97
N VAL A 183 8.25 -3.56 -2.86
CA VAL A 183 9.06 -2.34 -3.01
C VAL A 183 8.86 -1.66 -4.37
N PRO A 184 9.04 -2.34 -5.53
CA PRO A 184 8.82 -1.70 -6.84
C PRO A 184 7.38 -1.23 -7.03
N VAL A 185 6.40 -1.96 -6.51
CA VAL A 185 4.98 -1.57 -6.57
C VAL A 185 4.71 -0.33 -5.73
N GLY A 186 5.32 -0.23 -4.54
CA GLY A 186 5.22 0.96 -3.70
C GLY A 186 5.87 2.19 -4.33
N ILE A 187 7.05 2.03 -4.95
CA ILE A 187 7.72 3.14 -5.65
C ILE A 187 6.86 3.64 -6.81
N THR A 188 6.29 2.74 -7.62
CA THR A 188 5.39 3.13 -8.72
C THR A 188 4.12 3.81 -8.19
N GLY A 189 3.55 3.34 -7.09
CA GLY A 189 2.42 3.98 -6.42
C GLY A 189 2.72 5.39 -5.91
N ILE A 190 3.90 5.61 -5.31
CA ILE A 190 4.36 6.93 -4.87
C ILE A 190 4.50 7.87 -6.07
N ILE A 191 5.16 7.43 -7.15
CA ILE A 191 5.35 8.24 -8.36
C ILE A 191 3.99 8.60 -8.97
N ALA A 192 3.10 7.61 -9.16
CA ALA A 192 1.76 7.84 -9.71
C ALA A 192 0.96 8.84 -8.85
N THR A 193 0.98 8.67 -7.53
CA THR A 193 0.29 9.57 -6.59
C THR A 193 0.87 10.98 -6.64
N MET A 194 2.19 11.13 -6.73
CA MET A 194 2.84 12.43 -6.81
C MET A 194 2.47 13.19 -8.10
N LEU A 195 2.33 12.48 -9.21
CA LEU A 195 1.98 13.05 -10.51
C LEU A 195 0.50 13.40 -10.63
N VAL A 196 -0.38 12.57 -10.06
CA VAL A 196 -1.83 12.67 -10.26
C VAL A 196 -2.51 13.50 -9.18
N LEU A 197 -2.25 13.25 -7.90
CA LEU A 197 -2.97 13.95 -6.83
C LEU A 197 -2.46 15.38 -6.72
N LYS A 198 -3.37 16.37 -6.79
CA LYS A 198 -3.06 17.75 -6.40
C LYS A 198 -2.77 17.79 -4.90
N GLY A 199 -1.61 18.32 -4.52
CA GLY A 199 -1.40 18.71 -3.12
C GLY A 199 -2.33 19.87 -2.81
N ARG A 200 -3.12 19.80 -1.73
CA ARG A 200 -3.74 21.02 -1.19
C ARG A 200 -2.60 21.97 -0.83
N SER A 201 -2.50 23.09 -1.54
CA SER A 201 -1.77 24.26 -1.06
C SER A 201 -2.49 24.70 0.20
N VAL A 202 -1.81 24.53 1.34
CA VAL A 202 -2.10 25.34 2.53
C VAL A 202 -1.72 26.77 2.19
#